data_AF-A0A968Q3G3-F1
#
_entry.id   AF-A0A968Q3G3-F1
#
_cell.length_a   1.000
_cell.length_b   1.000
_cell.length_c   1.000
_cell.angle_alpha   90.00
_cell.angle_beta   90.00
_cell.angle_gamma   90.00
#
_symmetry.space_group_name_H-M   'P 1'
#
loop_
_entity.id
_entity.type
_entity.pdbx_description
1 polymer ?
#
loop_
_entity_poly.entity_id
_entity_poly.type
_entity_poly.pdbx_seq_one_letter_code
_entity_poly.pdbx_strand_id
1 'polypeptide(L)'
;MSKNSHPELEGQDPQTLYTFHLKRPGQTLRERMAWSLIGLSLGLGLAAGFFLIDPSTKHRLWVAGTNQSTPSEPFKQGVNQAMGAAELTQTAEYKEDWAEVAMLWQQAIDSMAAVPKYTTNYDVAQQKVTEYGRNLQYAQQNLKTRPSRSPKAANYWTVGSDRDAVIAIQGTPTEVLQYDSSCQQILRYGNSVVELRNGYVKQYDNLGSNLRVLGSEQMMLSTQGSSDTWTLGSSMEDVLRVQGTPTRTQKYASDQFVTLYYGDSSLRLENGHVVSYVNSDKKLKVSTALLPIYQTSPAPAFWSMGASRVEVLRVQPETPSAVSRDDTTCEEVFYFNDSQVAFKQGIVVGYKDEGQTLRVR
;
A
#
# COMPACT_ATOMS: atom_id res chain seq x y z
N MET A 1 -13.96 70.32 -22.66
CA MET A 1 -12.74 69.48 -22.61
C MET A 1 -13.20 68.04 -22.81
N SER A 2 -13.18 67.45 -24.03
CA SER A 2 -12.07 66.64 -24.58
C SER A 2 -11.50 65.68 -23.52
N LYS A 3 -11.51 64.34 -23.61
CA LYS A 3 -11.54 63.38 -24.75
C LYS A 3 -11.83 61.95 -24.20
N ASN A 4 -12.53 61.12 -25.00
CA ASN A 4 -12.32 59.67 -25.31
C ASN A 4 -12.29 58.64 -24.15
N SER A 5 -12.86 57.41 -24.17
CA SER A 5 -13.59 56.55 -25.14
C SER A 5 -14.13 55.28 -24.42
N HIS A 6 -15.13 54.63 -25.03
CA HIS A 6 -15.79 53.29 -24.81
C HIS A 6 -14.86 52.03 -24.92
N PRO A 7 -15.34 50.75 -24.88
CA PRO A 7 -16.06 49.88 -23.89
C PRO A 7 -15.33 48.50 -23.63
N GLU A 8 -16.03 47.49 -23.03
CA GLU A 8 -15.62 46.10 -22.62
C GLU A 8 -15.17 45.99 -21.14
N LEU A 9 -15.97 45.54 -20.15
CA LEU A 9 -16.56 44.21 -19.90
C LEU A 9 -15.57 43.04 -20.10
N GLU A 10 -14.90 42.64 -19.02
CA GLU A 10 -14.79 41.26 -18.47
C GLU A 10 -13.52 41.12 -17.61
N GLY A 11 -13.64 40.68 -16.36
CA GLY A 11 -12.47 40.45 -15.50
C GLY A 11 -12.77 40.17 -14.04
N GLN A 12 -13.29 38.97 -13.75
CA GLN A 12 -13.09 38.18 -12.52
C GLN A 12 -13.36 38.88 -11.16
N ASP A 13 -14.59 38.73 -10.67
CA ASP A 13 -14.86 38.75 -9.22
C ASP A 13 -14.26 37.50 -8.56
N PRO A 14 -13.38 37.60 -7.56
CA PRO A 14 -13.02 36.45 -6.75
C PRO A 14 -14.21 36.07 -5.86
N GLN A 15 -14.96 35.05 -6.28
CA GLN A 15 -15.94 34.36 -5.44
C GLN A 15 -15.19 33.74 -4.24
N THR A 16 -15.25 34.45 -3.11
CA THR A 16 -14.88 33.94 -1.80
C THR A 16 -15.94 32.93 -1.38
N LEU A 17 -15.68 31.64 -1.61
CA LEU A 17 -16.56 30.57 -1.16
C LEU A 17 -15.94 29.81 0.02
N TYR A 18 -16.79 29.65 1.04
CA TYR A 18 -16.70 28.75 2.20
C TYR A 18 -16.11 29.31 3.50
N THR A 19 -16.97 30.03 4.23
CA THR A 19 -16.92 30.11 5.69
C THR A 19 -17.68 28.92 6.30
N PHE A 20 -17.00 28.15 7.16
CA PHE A 20 -17.58 27.03 7.88
C PHE A 20 -18.39 27.55 9.08
N HIS A 21 -19.72 27.42 9.05
CA HIS A 21 -20.56 27.56 10.24
C HIS A 21 -21.06 26.18 10.66
N LEU A 22 -20.52 25.67 11.77
CA LEU A 22 -20.95 24.42 12.39
C LEU A 22 -22.18 24.66 13.28
N LYS A 23 -23.26 23.90 13.06
CA LYS A 23 -24.30 23.66 14.07
C LYS A 23 -24.14 22.26 14.69
N ARG A 24 -24.59 22.19 15.95
CA ARG A 24 -24.34 21.17 17.00
C ARG A 24 -24.61 19.70 16.63
N PRO A 25 -23.99 18.76 17.36
CA PRO A 25 -24.00 17.33 17.03
C PRO A 25 -25.33 16.68 17.43
N GLY A 26 -25.97 16.00 16.47
CA GLY A 26 -27.13 15.16 16.79
C GLY A 26 -28.11 14.92 15.66
N GLN A 27 -27.68 14.71 14.41
CA GLN A 27 -28.55 14.15 13.36
C GLN A 27 -27.75 13.25 12.42
N THR A 28 -27.36 12.08 12.91
CA THR A 28 -26.79 10.99 12.11
C THR A 28 -27.90 10.08 11.63
N LEU A 29 -28.15 10.02 10.31
CA LEU A 29 -28.39 8.75 9.58
C LEU A 29 -28.66 8.91 8.07
N ARG A 30 -28.95 10.11 7.56
CA ARG A 30 -29.34 10.29 6.14
C ARG A 30 -28.28 10.92 5.22
N GLU A 31 -27.11 11.29 5.72
CA GLU A 31 -26.06 11.95 4.92
C GLU A 31 -24.89 11.05 4.50
N ARG A 32 -25.08 9.71 4.52
CA ARG A 32 -24.07 8.77 3.99
C ARG A 32 -23.88 8.82 2.46
N MET A 33 -24.56 9.72 1.76
CA MET A 33 -24.62 9.78 0.29
C MET A 33 -24.06 11.09 -0.31
N ALA A 34 -23.47 11.98 0.49
CA ALA A 34 -22.90 13.24 -0.01
C ALA A 34 -21.40 13.16 -0.35
N TRP A 35 -20.69 12.14 0.13
CA TRP A 35 -19.23 12.01 -0.06
C TRP A 35 -18.83 11.27 -1.34
N SER A 36 -19.78 10.71 -2.08
CA SER A 36 -19.56 9.99 -3.34
C SER A 36 -19.37 10.90 -4.56
N LEU A 37 -19.51 12.22 -4.45
CA LEU A 37 -19.50 13.13 -5.62
C LEU A 37 -18.39 14.19 -5.64
N ILE A 38 -17.53 14.31 -4.63
CA ILE A 38 -16.47 15.34 -4.61
C ILE A 38 -15.05 14.74 -4.80
N GLY A 39 -14.87 13.44 -4.57
CA GLY A 39 -13.62 12.72 -4.86
C GLY A 39 -13.49 12.17 -6.29
N LEU A 40 -14.56 12.23 -7.09
CA LEU A 40 -14.67 11.58 -8.41
C LEU A 40 -15.22 12.49 -9.52
N SER A 41 -14.82 13.76 -9.55
CA SER A 41 -15.04 14.58 -10.75
C SER A 41 -13.72 15.13 -11.28
N LEU A 42 -13.35 14.58 -12.44
CA LEU A 42 -12.35 15.03 -13.43
C LEU A 42 -11.03 14.24 -13.45
N GLY A 43 -11.15 12.98 -13.87
CA GLY A 43 -10.09 12.16 -14.46
C GLY A 43 -10.53 11.42 -15.73
N LEU A 44 -11.57 11.91 -16.42
CA LEU A 44 -12.00 11.41 -17.74
C LEU A 44 -12.04 12.59 -18.71
N GLY A 45 -10.92 12.82 -19.39
CA GLY A 45 -10.92 13.62 -20.61
C GLY A 45 -11.76 12.90 -21.66
N LEU A 46 -12.82 13.57 -22.12
CA LEU A 46 -13.64 13.15 -23.25
C LEU A 46 -12.76 13.03 -24.50
N ALA A 47 -12.55 11.81 -24.98
CA ALA A 47 -12.15 11.54 -26.35
C ALA A 47 -13.21 10.65 -27.02
N ALA A 48 -14.45 11.12 -27.04
CA ALA A 48 -15.50 10.58 -27.89
C ALA A 48 -15.59 11.47 -29.14
N GLY A 49 -14.66 11.27 -30.08
CA GLY A 49 -14.75 11.83 -31.42
C GLY A 49 -15.73 11.01 -32.25
N PHE A 50 -16.82 11.65 -32.68
CA PHE A 50 -17.83 11.11 -33.58
C PHE A 50 -17.21 10.47 -34.84
N PHE A 51 -17.49 9.19 -35.07
CA PHE A 51 -17.41 8.58 -36.39
C PHE A 51 -18.73 8.85 -37.13
N LEU A 52 -18.71 9.74 -38.11
CA LEU A 52 -19.67 9.75 -39.22
C LEU A 52 -18.91 9.49 -40.52
N ILE A 53 -19.51 8.65 -41.35
CA ILE A 53 -18.95 7.97 -42.53
C ILE A 53 -18.79 8.93 -43.72
N ASP A 54 -17.65 8.88 -44.42
CA ASP A 54 -17.56 9.24 -45.83
C ASP A 54 -16.62 8.25 -46.56
N PRO A 55 -17.10 7.45 -47.55
CA PRO A 55 -16.29 6.50 -48.28
C PRO A 55 -15.88 7.09 -49.64
N SER A 56 -14.90 7.98 -49.69
CA SER A 56 -13.97 8.11 -50.83
C SER A 56 -13.11 9.37 -50.72
N THR A 57 -11.84 9.20 -50.33
CA THR A 57 -10.74 10.03 -50.86
C THR A 57 -9.40 9.40 -50.49
N LYS A 58 -8.70 8.90 -51.52
CA LYS A 58 -7.26 8.58 -51.42
C LYS A 58 -6.49 9.88 -51.55
N HIS A 59 -5.98 10.43 -50.45
CA HIS A 59 -4.82 11.31 -50.48
C HIS A 59 -3.87 10.97 -49.32
N ARG A 60 -2.64 10.59 -49.67
CA ARG A 60 -1.51 10.55 -48.74
C ARG A 60 -1.25 11.98 -48.27
N LEU A 61 -1.39 12.19 -46.96
CA LEU A 61 -0.75 13.29 -46.26
C LEU A 61 0.09 12.66 -45.15
N TRP A 62 1.39 12.95 -45.20
CA TRP A 62 2.36 12.62 -44.18
C TRP A 62 2.05 13.51 -42.97
N VAL A 63 1.54 12.92 -41.89
CA VAL A 63 1.38 13.62 -40.59
C VAL A 63 2.45 13.09 -39.66
N ALA A 64 3.40 13.96 -39.32
CA ALA A 64 4.36 13.74 -38.27
C ALA A 64 3.62 13.69 -36.92
N GLY A 65 3.91 12.63 -36.15
CA GLY A 65 3.83 12.59 -34.69
C GLY A 65 2.49 12.93 -34.03
N THR A 66 1.57 11.97 -33.96
CA THR A 66 0.65 11.90 -32.83
C THR A 66 1.24 10.92 -31.80
N ASN A 67 2.04 11.46 -30.88
CA ASN A 67 2.31 10.78 -29.62
C ASN A 67 0.97 10.62 -28.89
N GLN A 68 0.25 9.52 -29.15
CA GLN A 68 -0.77 9.03 -28.23
C GLN A 68 -0.03 8.58 -26.97
N SER A 69 0.21 9.53 -26.06
CA SER A 69 0.92 9.26 -24.81
C SER A 69 -0.01 8.47 -23.90
N THR A 70 0.31 7.21 -23.67
CA THR A 70 -0.25 6.43 -22.58
C THR A 70 0.02 7.13 -21.24
N PRO A 71 -0.88 7.00 -20.23
CA PRO A 71 -0.60 7.47 -18.89
C PRO A 71 0.77 6.96 -18.43
N SER A 72 1.62 7.86 -17.93
CA SER A 72 2.93 7.46 -17.41
C SER A 72 2.75 6.54 -16.20
N GLU A 73 3.69 5.62 -16.00
CA GLU A 73 3.63 4.71 -14.85
C GLU A 73 3.51 5.45 -13.49
N PRO A 74 4.24 6.56 -13.24
CA PRO A 74 4.05 7.34 -12.01
C PRO A 74 2.63 7.91 -11.86
N PHE A 75 2.00 8.32 -12.96
CA PHE A 75 0.62 8.81 -12.91
C PHE A 75 -0.35 7.70 -12.48
N LYS A 76 -0.23 6.50 -13.06
CA LYS A 76 -1.08 5.35 -12.68
C LYS A 76 -0.86 4.96 -11.22
N GLN A 77 0.39 4.89 -10.78
CA GLN A 77 0.74 4.60 -9.38
C GLN A 77 0.13 5.62 -8.43
N GLY A 78 0.26 6.91 -8.74
CA GLY A 78 -0.30 7.99 -7.93
C GLY A 78 -1.82 7.91 -7.82
N VAL A 79 -2.53 7.62 -8.92
CA VAL A 79 -3.99 7.42 -8.89
C VAL A 79 -4.37 6.24 -8.02
N ASN A 80 -3.68 5.10 -8.17
CA ASN A 80 -3.97 3.89 -7.41
C ASN A 80 -3.74 4.09 -5.90
N GLN A 81 -2.64 4.73 -5.51
CA GLN A 81 -2.35 5.06 -4.11
C GLN A 81 -3.38 6.03 -3.53
N ALA A 82 -3.77 7.06 -4.29
CA ALA A 82 -4.82 8.00 -3.90
C ALA A 82 -6.17 7.31 -3.73
N MET A 83 -6.49 6.34 -4.59
CA MET A 83 -7.71 5.55 -4.49
C MET A 83 -7.72 4.69 -3.22
N GLY A 84 -6.64 3.95 -2.95
CA GLY A 84 -6.48 3.21 -1.70
C GLY A 84 -6.60 4.12 -0.46
N ALA A 85 -5.96 5.30 -0.50
CA ALA A 85 -6.06 6.28 0.58
C ALA A 85 -7.50 6.74 0.81
N ALA A 86 -8.22 7.07 -0.26
CA ALA A 86 -9.61 7.53 -0.20
C ALA A 86 -10.56 6.43 0.28
N GLU A 87 -10.33 5.18 -0.13
CA GLU A 87 -11.13 4.04 0.31
C GLU A 87 -10.92 3.73 1.79
N LEU A 88 -9.66 3.63 2.23
CA LEU A 88 -9.34 3.39 3.63
C LEU A 88 -9.85 4.53 4.53
N THR A 89 -9.83 5.77 4.06
CA THR A 89 -10.42 6.93 4.77
C THR A 89 -11.89 6.71 5.16
N GLN A 90 -12.65 5.93 4.38
CA GLN A 90 -14.08 5.68 4.64
C GLN A 90 -14.31 4.74 5.83
N THR A 91 -13.35 3.87 6.13
CA THR A 91 -13.46 2.85 7.17
C THR A 91 -12.45 3.04 8.30
N ALA A 92 -11.50 3.97 8.15
CA ALA A 92 -10.45 4.25 9.13
C ALA A 92 -11.03 4.73 10.47
N GLU A 93 -10.78 3.94 11.52
CA GLU A 93 -11.31 4.20 12.86
C GLU A 93 -10.19 4.55 13.85
N TYR A 94 -9.03 3.89 13.71
CA TYR A 94 -7.92 3.97 14.66
C TYR A 94 -6.73 4.74 14.09
N LYS A 95 -5.85 5.24 14.96
CA LYS A 95 -4.61 5.94 14.56
C LYS A 95 -3.80 5.16 13.52
N GLU A 96 -3.76 3.84 13.65
CA GLU A 96 -3.03 2.94 12.76
C GLU A 96 -3.63 2.96 11.34
N ASP A 97 -4.97 2.92 11.22
CA ASP A 97 -5.66 3.05 9.93
C ASP A 97 -5.38 4.44 9.30
N TRP A 98 -5.44 5.50 10.12
CA TRP A 98 -5.16 6.87 9.66
C TRP A 98 -3.69 7.10 9.31
N ALA A 99 -2.77 6.30 9.87
CA ALA A 99 -1.36 6.31 9.50
C ALA A 99 -1.19 5.76 8.09
N GLU A 100 -1.85 4.65 7.81
CA GLU A 100 -1.90 4.04 6.48
C GLU A 100 -2.50 4.99 5.44
N VAL A 101 -3.63 5.64 5.76
CA VAL A 101 -4.20 6.71 4.90
C VAL A 101 -3.19 7.82 4.62
N ALA A 102 -2.51 8.34 5.65
CA ALA A 102 -1.52 9.41 5.49
C ALA A 102 -0.35 8.97 4.60
N MET A 103 0.15 7.75 4.78
CA MET A 103 1.25 7.24 3.96
C MET A 103 0.82 7.03 2.51
N LEU A 104 -0.38 6.51 2.26
CA LEU A 104 -0.90 6.36 0.89
C LEU A 104 -1.08 7.72 0.20
N TRP A 105 -1.55 8.75 0.91
CA TRP A 105 -1.60 10.11 0.34
C TRP A 105 -0.21 10.67 0.04
N GLN A 106 0.78 10.45 0.91
CA GLN A 106 2.16 10.87 0.65
C GLN A 106 2.73 10.18 -0.59
N GLN A 107 2.55 8.86 -0.69
CA GLN A 107 3.00 8.09 -1.86
C GLN A 107 2.32 8.58 -3.15
N ALA A 108 1.02 8.87 -3.08
CA ALA A 108 0.29 9.42 -4.21
C ALA A 108 0.83 10.78 -4.65
N ILE A 109 1.18 11.66 -3.69
CA ILE A 109 1.82 12.95 -3.95
C ILE A 109 3.17 12.75 -4.64
N ASP A 110 4.02 11.88 -4.11
CA ASP A 110 5.36 11.63 -4.65
C ASP A 110 5.28 11.10 -6.09
N SER A 111 4.37 10.15 -6.33
CA SER A 111 4.12 9.57 -7.66
C SER A 111 3.58 10.59 -8.66
N MET A 112 2.63 11.46 -8.25
CA MET A 112 2.12 12.53 -9.09
C MET A 112 3.17 13.60 -9.38
N ALA A 113 4.01 13.94 -8.39
CA ALA A 113 5.11 14.89 -8.56
C ALA A 113 6.18 14.37 -9.53
N ALA A 114 6.40 13.06 -9.58
CA ALA A 114 7.36 12.40 -10.47
C ALA A 114 6.90 12.29 -11.94
N VAL A 115 5.66 12.70 -12.27
CA VAL A 115 5.16 12.67 -13.65
C VAL A 115 5.99 13.62 -14.54
N PRO A 116 6.55 13.16 -15.67
CA PRO A 116 7.37 14.03 -16.52
C PRO A 116 6.56 15.12 -17.24
N LYS A 117 7.14 16.33 -17.34
CA LYS A 117 6.52 17.54 -17.94
C LYS A 117 5.99 17.38 -19.37
N TYR A 118 6.56 16.46 -20.14
CA TYR A 118 6.20 16.23 -21.55
C TYR A 118 5.09 15.18 -21.74
N THR A 119 4.53 14.65 -20.66
CA THR A 119 3.40 13.71 -20.72
C THR A 119 2.07 14.45 -20.65
N THR A 120 1.05 13.96 -21.35
CA THR A 120 -0.28 14.62 -21.40
C THR A 120 -0.95 14.75 -20.02
N ASN A 121 -0.56 13.93 -19.05
CA ASN A 121 -1.14 13.94 -17.71
C ASN A 121 -0.41 14.86 -16.72
N TYR A 122 0.66 15.56 -17.14
CA TYR A 122 1.48 16.36 -16.22
C TYR A 122 0.67 17.42 -15.48
N ASP A 123 -0.11 18.24 -16.20
CA ASP A 123 -0.86 19.33 -15.58
C ASP A 123 -1.89 18.81 -14.56
N VAL A 124 -2.56 17.71 -14.90
CA VAL A 124 -3.49 17.02 -13.99
C VAL A 124 -2.75 16.47 -12.77
N ALA A 125 -1.58 15.86 -12.96
CA ALA A 125 -0.77 15.33 -11.86
C ALA A 125 -0.36 16.44 -10.88
N GLN A 126 0.10 17.58 -11.38
CA GLN A 126 0.51 18.71 -10.53
C GLN A 126 -0.67 19.35 -9.78
N GLN A 127 -1.85 19.41 -10.40
CA GLN A 127 -3.07 19.80 -9.68
C GLN A 127 -3.39 18.80 -8.55
N LYS A 128 -3.27 17.49 -8.83
CA LYS A 128 -3.50 16.43 -7.84
C LYS A 128 -2.50 16.45 -6.69
N VAL A 129 -1.23 16.82 -6.90
CA VAL A 129 -0.27 17.05 -5.80
C VAL A 129 -0.83 18.02 -4.75
N THR A 130 -1.43 19.13 -5.21
CA THR A 130 -1.98 20.15 -4.30
C THR A 130 -3.23 19.63 -3.58
N GLU A 131 -4.09 18.90 -4.28
CA GLU A 131 -5.30 18.30 -3.71
C GLU A 131 -4.97 17.22 -2.67
N TYR A 132 -4.07 16.30 -3.01
CA TYR A 132 -3.62 15.22 -2.14
C TYR A 132 -2.89 15.77 -0.91
N GLY A 133 -2.17 16.90 -1.04
CA GLY A 133 -1.57 17.59 0.11
C GLY A 133 -2.60 18.00 1.18
N ARG A 134 -3.80 18.43 0.77
CA ARG A 134 -4.90 18.71 1.73
C ARG A 134 -5.45 17.44 2.36
N ASN A 135 -5.58 16.37 1.59
CA ASN A 135 -6.06 15.08 2.10
C ASN A 135 -5.06 14.46 3.09
N LEU A 136 -3.76 14.58 2.81
CA LEU A 136 -2.68 14.20 3.71
C LEU A 136 -2.79 14.97 5.04
N GLN A 137 -2.98 16.28 4.99
CA GLN A 137 -3.15 17.09 6.19
C GLN A 137 -4.37 16.65 7.02
N TYR A 138 -5.49 16.31 6.36
CA TYR A 138 -6.67 15.76 7.03
C TYR A 138 -6.39 14.41 7.71
N ALA A 139 -5.67 13.51 7.04
CA ALA A 139 -5.24 12.24 7.63
C ALA A 139 -4.31 12.47 8.84
N GLN A 140 -3.34 13.37 8.70
CA GLN A 140 -2.43 13.76 9.78
C GLN A 140 -3.15 14.39 10.98
N GLN A 141 -4.27 15.10 10.76
CA GLN A 141 -5.08 15.61 11.85
C GLN A 141 -5.82 14.50 12.59
N ASN A 142 -6.34 13.50 11.87
CA ASN A 142 -6.99 12.34 12.49
C ASN A 142 -6.00 11.51 13.32
N LEU A 143 -4.72 11.43 12.94
CA LEU A 143 -3.69 10.78 13.77
C LEU A 143 -3.58 11.37 15.18
N LYS A 144 -3.82 12.68 15.32
CA LYS A 144 -3.74 13.37 16.61
C LYS A 144 -4.96 13.09 17.48
N THR A 145 -6.13 12.84 16.89
CA THR A 145 -7.42 12.80 17.59
C THR A 145 -8.00 11.41 17.78
N ARG A 146 -7.63 10.43 16.95
CA ARG A 146 -8.20 9.08 16.97
C ARG A 146 -7.60 8.23 18.09
N PRO A 147 -8.31 7.22 18.62
CA PRO A 147 -7.73 6.26 19.55
C PRO A 147 -6.75 5.34 18.84
N SER A 148 -5.71 4.87 19.54
CA SER A 148 -4.85 3.78 19.04
C SER A 148 -5.55 2.44 19.25
N ARG A 149 -5.42 1.53 18.29
CA ARG A 149 -5.90 0.14 18.41
C ARG A 149 -5.09 -0.66 19.45
N SER A 150 -3.94 -0.12 19.89
CA SER A 150 -2.99 -0.67 20.88
C SER A 150 -3.46 -1.95 21.60
N PRO A 151 -2.93 -3.12 21.20
CA PRO A 151 -3.27 -4.35 21.86
C PRO A 151 -2.53 -4.47 23.20
N LYS A 152 -3.22 -4.98 24.22
CA LYS A 152 -2.60 -5.40 25.49
C LYS A 152 -1.65 -6.61 25.35
N ALA A 153 -1.46 -7.15 24.14
CA ALA A 153 -0.92 -8.51 23.92
C ALA A 153 0.46 -8.59 23.24
N ALA A 154 0.96 -7.55 22.58
CA ALA A 154 2.31 -7.55 21.99
C ALA A 154 2.99 -6.19 22.24
N ASN A 155 4.00 -6.18 23.11
CA ASN A 155 4.63 -4.94 23.57
C ASN A 155 5.84 -4.51 22.74
N TYR A 156 6.36 -5.38 21.86
CA TYR A 156 7.63 -5.15 21.15
C TYR A 156 7.64 -5.76 19.74
N TRP A 157 8.33 -5.12 18.80
CA TRP A 157 8.71 -5.65 17.48
C TRP A 157 10.20 -6.01 17.46
N THR A 158 10.69 -6.67 16.40
CA THR A 158 12.11 -7.07 16.27
C THR A 158 12.62 -6.84 14.84
N VAL A 159 13.91 -7.09 14.61
CA VAL A 159 14.44 -7.14 13.23
C VAL A 159 13.74 -8.25 12.45
N GLY A 160 13.37 -7.96 11.21
CA GLY A 160 12.59 -8.79 10.31
C GLY A 160 11.07 -8.64 10.44
N SER A 161 10.56 -8.00 11.49
CA SER A 161 9.13 -7.64 11.59
C SER A 161 8.64 -6.92 10.35
N ASP A 162 7.40 -7.16 9.94
CA ASP A 162 6.80 -6.41 8.84
C ASP A 162 6.35 -5.03 9.33
N ARG A 163 6.24 -4.14 8.36
CA ARG A 163 5.83 -2.75 8.57
C ARG A 163 4.54 -2.61 9.37
N ASP A 164 3.55 -3.45 9.11
CA ASP A 164 2.22 -3.32 9.72
C ASP A 164 2.26 -3.74 11.20
N ALA A 165 3.11 -4.71 11.55
CA ALA A 165 3.43 -5.05 12.94
C ALA A 165 4.15 -3.90 13.67
N VAL A 166 5.15 -3.28 13.04
CA VAL A 166 5.87 -2.13 13.62
C VAL A 166 4.89 -1.00 13.91
N ILE A 167 4.05 -0.61 12.95
CA ILE A 167 3.09 0.48 13.11
C ILE A 167 2.03 0.15 14.17
N ALA A 168 1.56 -1.10 14.24
CA ALA A 168 0.59 -1.51 15.24
C ALA A 168 1.13 -1.46 16.68
N ILE A 169 2.42 -1.73 16.88
CA ILE A 169 3.07 -1.79 18.20
C ILE A 169 3.64 -0.43 18.61
N GLN A 170 4.32 0.24 17.69
CA GLN A 170 5.02 1.51 17.89
C GLN A 170 4.08 2.72 17.75
N GLY A 171 3.00 2.56 16.98
CA GLY A 171 2.14 3.65 16.55
C GLY A 171 2.63 4.29 15.25
N THR A 172 2.08 5.46 14.92
CA THR A 172 2.40 6.16 13.68
C THR A 172 3.79 6.80 13.74
N PRO A 173 4.66 6.58 12.73
CA PRO A 173 5.90 7.32 12.63
C PRO A 173 5.65 8.81 12.48
N THR A 174 6.57 9.61 13.02
CA THR A 174 6.62 11.06 12.85
C THR A 174 6.87 11.43 11.39
N GLU A 175 7.65 10.62 10.67
CA GLU A 175 7.98 10.84 9.27
C GLU A 175 8.30 9.49 8.61
N VAL A 176 7.97 9.37 7.32
CA VAL A 176 8.32 8.21 6.50
C VAL A 176 9.10 8.69 5.29
N LEU A 177 10.34 8.22 5.15
CA LEU A 177 11.16 8.44 3.97
C LEU A 177 11.13 7.19 3.10
N GLN A 178 10.95 7.34 1.80
CA GLN A 178 10.85 6.22 0.87
C GLN A 178 11.87 6.38 -0.26
N TYR A 179 12.55 5.28 -0.58
CA TYR A 179 13.56 5.18 -1.63
C TYR A 179 13.24 3.99 -2.53
N ASP A 180 12.53 4.27 -3.62
CA ASP A 180 11.99 3.21 -4.49
C ASP A 180 13.07 2.39 -5.19
N SER A 181 14.20 3.02 -5.57
CA SER A 181 15.29 2.34 -6.28
C SER A 181 16.06 1.33 -5.41
N SER A 182 16.06 1.51 -4.08
CA SER A 182 16.74 0.62 -3.13
C SER A 182 15.77 -0.24 -2.31
N CYS A 183 14.47 -0.15 -2.61
CA CYS A 183 13.39 -0.78 -1.84
C CYS A 183 13.39 -0.40 -0.36
N GLN A 184 14.01 0.73 0.00
CA GLN A 184 14.25 1.13 1.38
C GLN A 184 13.15 2.10 1.84
N GLN A 185 12.66 1.88 3.05
CA GLN A 185 11.77 2.80 3.73
C GLN A 185 12.30 3.08 5.14
N ILE A 186 12.26 4.33 5.58
CA ILE A 186 12.72 4.74 6.90
C ILE A 186 11.53 5.32 7.65
N LEU A 187 11.13 4.66 8.75
CA LEU A 187 10.11 5.16 9.67
C LEU A 187 10.81 5.89 10.82
N ARG A 188 10.61 7.19 10.93
CA ARG A 188 11.17 8.01 12.01
C ARG A 188 10.17 8.12 13.16
N TYR A 189 10.66 7.97 14.38
CA TYR A 189 9.92 8.18 15.62
C TYR A 189 10.72 9.17 16.46
N GLY A 190 10.56 10.46 16.21
CA GLY A 190 11.45 11.49 16.76
C GLY A 190 12.92 11.25 16.35
N ASN A 191 13.80 11.05 17.33
CA ASN A 191 15.23 10.81 17.10
C ASN A 191 15.58 9.33 16.82
N SER A 192 14.61 8.43 16.85
CA SER A 192 14.84 7.03 16.53
C SER A 192 14.35 6.71 15.11
N VAL A 193 14.96 5.73 14.47
CA VAL A 193 14.62 5.31 13.10
C VAL A 193 14.50 3.81 13.00
N VAL A 194 13.56 3.34 12.18
CA VAL A 194 13.42 1.95 11.77
C VAL A 194 13.58 1.90 10.26
N GLU A 195 14.55 1.14 9.78
CA GLU A 195 14.79 0.95 8.35
C GLU A 195 14.21 -0.38 7.91
N LEU A 196 13.38 -0.31 6.87
CA LEU A 196 12.76 -1.44 6.23
C LEU A 196 13.30 -1.60 4.82
N ARG A 197 13.37 -2.85 4.37
CA ARG A 197 13.55 -3.20 2.97
C ARG A 197 12.40 -4.10 2.53
N ASN A 198 11.73 -3.72 1.45
CA ASN A 198 10.52 -4.38 0.94
C ASN A 198 9.41 -4.56 2.01
N GLY A 199 9.30 -3.59 2.93
CA GLY A 199 8.29 -3.60 4.00
C GLY A 199 8.62 -4.50 5.21
N TYR A 200 9.88 -4.93 5.36
CA TYR A 200 10.36 -5.69 6.51
C TYR A 200 11.57 -5.01 7.17
N VAL A 201 11.60 -4.95 8.49
CA VAL A 201 12.68 -4.31 9.26
C VAL A 201 14.02 -4.99 8.97
N LYS A 202 15.01 -4.23 8.52
CA LYS A 202 16.39 -4.71 8.36
C LYS A 202 17.30 -4.20 9.47
N GLN A 203 17.08 -2.97 9.95
CA GLN A 203 17.84 -2.37 11.05
C GLN A 203 17.04 -1.26 11.72
N TYR A 204 17.54 -0.79 12.87
CA TYR A 204 16.99 0.36 13.58
C TYR A 204 18.08 1.09 14.36
N ASP A 205 17.81 2.35 14.69
CA ASP A 205 18.59 3.13 15.65
C ASP A 205 17.61 3.73 16.67
N ASN A 206 17.89 3.54 17.95
CA ASN A 206 17.01 3.94 19.06
C ASN A 206 17.62 5.10 19.88
N LEU A 207 18.24 6.10 19.23
CA LEU A 207 18.82 7.27 19.92
C LEU A 207 17.80 7.99 20.82
N GLY A 208 16.52 7.97 20.45
CA GLY A 208 15.43 8.57 21.24
C GLY A 208 14.94 7.71 22.41
N SER A 209 15.42 6.47 22.56
CA SER A 209 14.99 5.51 23.60
C SER A 209 13.47 5.31 23.66
N ASN A 210 12.81 5.43 22.51
CA ASN A 210 11.35 5.39 22.38
C ASN A 210 10.86 4.24 21.51
N LEU A 211 11.75 3.47 20.87
CA LEU A 211 11.37 2.26 20.13
C LEU A 211 11.03 1.11 21.09
N ARG A 212 9.89 0.48 20.84
CA ARG A 212 9.43 -0.76 21.45
C ARG A 212 10.04 -1.96 20.71
N VAL A 213 11.36 -2.08 20.76
CA VAL A 213 12.11 -3.15 20.11
C VAL A 213 12.69 -4.12 21.14
N LEU A 214 12.58 -5.42 20.89
CA LEU A 214 13.24 -6.45 21.69
C LEU A 214 14.47 -6.98 20.94
N GLY A 215 15.59 -7.09 21.64
CA GLY A 215 16.89 -7.46 21.05
C GLY A 215 17.12 -8.95 20.78
N SER A 216 16.15 -9.85 21.01
CA SER A 216 16.40 -11.31 20.93
C SER A 216 15.36 -12.11 20.14
N GLU A 217 15.87 -12.72 19.07
CA GLU A 217 15.51 -13.92 18.29
C GLU A 217 14.09 -14.21 17.77
N GLN A 218 12.99 -13.78 18.40
CA GLN A 218 11.65 -14.06 17.83
C GLN A 218 11.14 -12.92 16.95
N MET A 219 11.08 -13.16 15.64
CA MET A 219 10.53 -12.24 14.66
C MET A 219 9.03 -12.00 14.90
N MET A 220 8.62 -10.76 15.15
CA MET A 220 7.19 -10.42 15.29
C MET A 220 6.60 -10.03 13.94
N LEU A 221 5.76 -10.88 13.36
CA LEU A 221 5.03 -10.60 12.13
C LEU A 221 3.52 -10.43 12.37
N SER A 222 2.85 -9.76 11.43
CA SER A 222 1.41 -9.55 11.41
C SER A 222 0.63 -10.86 11.28
N THR A 223 1.28 -11.90 10.77
CA THR A 223 0.82 -13.28 10.78
C THR A 223 1.41 -14.06 11.96
N GLN A 224 0.70 -15.08 12.44
CA GLN A 224 1.15 -15.98 13.51
C GLN A 224 1.14 -17.43 13.06
N GLY A 225 2.21 -18.15 13.38
CA GLY A 225 2.17 -19.60 13.51
C GLY A 225 1.52 -20.00 14.85
N SER A 226 0.98 -21.22 14.93
CA SER A 226 0.53 -21.81 16.20
C SER A 226 1.58 -22.80 16.74
N SER A 227 1.25 -23.60 17.76
CA SER A 227 2.08 -24.76 18.14
C SER A 227 2.29 -25.73 16.97
N ASP A 228 1.34 -25.76 16.03
CA ASP A 228 1.22 -26.78 14.99
C ASP A 228 1.41 -26.22 13.57
N THR A 229 1.61 -24.90 13.43
CA THR A 229 1.88 -24.23 12.15
C THR A 229 3.01 -23.21 12.28
N TRP A 230 3.75 -23.00 11.20
CA TRP A 230 4.72 -21.91 11.08
C TRP A 230 4.20 -20.85 10.10
N THR A 231 4.79 -19.67 10.09
CA THR A 231 4.43 -18.58 9.17
C THR A 231 5.66 -17.95 8.53
N LEU A 232 5.49 -16.92 7.72
CA LEU A 232 6.62 -16.07 7.32
C LEU A 232 7.39 -15.63 8.58
N GLY A 233 8.68 -15.38 8.46
CA GLY A 233 9.60 -15.01 9.54
C GLY A 233 9.73 -15.98 10.72
N SER A 234 9.03 -17.12 10.74
CA SER A 234 9.33 -18.19 11.70
C SER A 234 10.80 -18.60 11.59
N SER A 235 11.41 -18.93 12.73
CA SER A 235 12.80 -19.38 12.78
C SER A 235 12.94 -20.75 12.12
N MET A 236 14.16 -21.09 11.68
CA MET A 236 14.48 -22.45 11.23
C MET A 236 14.12 -23.49 12.29
N GLU A 237 14.35 -23.18 13.57
CA GLU A 237 14.01 -24.06 14.69
C GLU A 237 12.51 -24.31 14.79
N ASP A 238 11.68 -23.26 14.68
CA ASP A 238 10.22 -23.40 14.67
C ASP A 238 9.73 -24.24 13.50
N VAL A 239 10.29 -24.02 12.31
CA VAL A 239 9.98 -24.82 11.13
C VAL A 239 10.31 -26.28 11.39
N LEU A 240 11.51 -26.60 11.89
CA LEU A 240 11.91 -27.99 12.15
C LEU A 240 11.09 -28.63 13.27
N ARG A 241 10.72 -27.86 14.30
CA ARG A 241 9.86 -28.32 15.39
C ARG A 241 8.45 -28.69 14.90
N VAL A 242 7.87 -27.86 14.03
CA VAL A 242 6.49 -28.03 13.52
C VAL A 242 6.43 -29.03 12.36
N GLN A 243 7.31 -28.87 11.39
CA GLN A 243 7.31 -29.58 10.11
C GLN A 243 8.09 -30.90 10.19
N GLY A 244 9.12 -30.97 11.03
CA GLY A 244 10.06 -32.09 11.10
C GLY A 244 11.25 -31.94 10.16
N THR A 245 11.97 -33.04 9.93
CA THR A 245 13.18 -33.04 9.11
C THR A 245 12.86 -32.86 7.61
N PRO A 246 13.51 -31.91 6.90
CA PRO A 246 13.31 -31.72 5.47
C PRO A 246 13.83 -32.91 4.65
N THR A 247 13.17 -33.18 3.52
CA THR A 247 13.61 -34.22 2.58
C THR A 247 14.91 -33.85 1.88
N ARG A 248 15.16 -32.54 1.69
CA ARG A 248 16.40 -32.01 1.12
C ARG A 248 16.66 -30.61 1.63
N THR A 249 17.93 -30.27 1.80
CA THR A 249 18.38 -28.91 2.13
C THR A 249 19.33 -28.43 1.04
N GLN A 250 19.20 -27.17 0.63
CA GLN A 250 20.11 -26.49 -0.28
C GLN A 250 20.65 -25.22 0.36
N LYS A 251 21.98 -25.08 0.39
CA LYS A 251 22.68 -23.93 0.95
C LYS A 251 23.70 -23.44 -0.08
N TYR A 252 23.81 -22.13 -0.26
CA TYR A 252 24.77 -21.50 -1.17
C TYR A 252 25.81 -20.74 -0.37
N ALA A 253 27.10 -20.88 -0.73
CA ALA A 253 28.28 -20.49 0.06
C ALA A 253 28.41 -19.00 0.45
N SER A 254 27.53 -18.11 -0.02
CA SER A 254 27.42 -16.71 0.47
C SER A 254 26.42 -16.53 1.63
N ASP A 255 25.85 -17.64 2.08
CA ASP A 255 25.31 -18.02 3.40
C ASP A 255 24.22 -17.18 4.09
N GLN A 256 23.60 -16.20 3.41
CA GLN A 256 22.35 -15.63 3.95
C GLN A 256 21.12 -16.48 3.63
N PHE A 257 21.12 -17.29 2.56
CA PHE A 257 19.95 -18.06 2.13
C PHE A 257 20.08 -19.58 2.30
N VAL A 258 19.01 -20.20 2.81
CA VAL A 258 18.85 -21.66 2.91
C VAL A 258 17.49 -22.05 2.35
N THR A 259 17.42 -23.09 1.52
CA THR A 259 16.15 -23.65 1.05
C THR A 259 15.93 -25.03 1.64
N LEU A 260 14.80 -25.23 2.30
CA LEU A 260 14.35 -26.54 2.80
C LEU A 260 13.26 -27.09 1.88
N TYR A 261 13.34 -28.37 1.56
CA TYR A 261 12.35 -29.08 0.75
C TYR A 261 11.61 -30.11 1.60
N TYR A 262 10.30 -30.25 1.34
CA TYR A 262 9.41 -31.23 1.96
C TYR A 262 8.55 -31.86 0.85
N GLY A 263 9.11 -32.83 0.14
CA GLY A 263 8.51 -33.33 -1.10
C GLY A 263 8.62 -32.30 -2.22
N ASP A 264 7.47 -31.95 -2.83
CA ASP A 264 7.40 -30.95 -3.91
C ASP A 264 7.20 -29.53 -3.38
N SER A 265 6.97 -29.39 -2.08
CA SER A 265 6.93 -28.10 -1.40
C SER A 265 8.30 -27.66 -0.92
N SER A 266 8.51 -26.35 -0.83
CA SER A 266 9.77 -25.78 -0.36
C SER A 266 9.57 -24.45 0.36
N LEU A 267 10.53 -24.10 1.20
CA LEU A 267 10.63 -22.78 1.82
C LEU A 267 12.05 -22.27 1.75
N ARG A 268 12.21 -20.95 1.66
CA ARG A 268 13.50 -20.27 1.70
C ARG A 268 13.58 -19.47 2.98
N LEU A 269 14.72 -19.58 3.65
CA LEU A 269 15.11 -18.76 4.77
C LEU A 269 16.17 -17.75 4.36
N GLU A 270 16.09 -16.55 4.94
CA GLU A 270 17.14 -15.54 4.93
C GLU A 270 17.59 -15.32 6.38
N ASN A 271 18.88 -15.41 6.68
CA ASN A 271 19.44 -15.24 8.02
C ASN A 271 18.69 -16.08 9.09
N GLY A 272 18.37 -17.34 8.75
CA GLY A 272 17.70 -18.28 9.64
C GLY A 272 16.18 -18.13 9.80
N HIS A 273 15.54 -17.21 9.06
CA HIS A 273 14.10 -16.94 9.16
C HIS A 273 13.40 -17.11 7.81
N VAL A 274 12.17 -17.64 7.81
CA VAL A 274 11.41 -17.89 6.58
C VAL A 274 11.09 -16.57 5.86
N VAL A 275 11.44 -16.48 4.57
CA VAL A 275 11.14 -15.29 3.73
C VAL A 275 10.25 -15.60 2.54
N SER A 276 10.17 -16.86 2.12
CA SER A 276 9.30 -17.31 1.03
C SER A 276 9.01 -18.79 1.13
N TYR A 277 7.91 -19.23 0.51
CA TYR A 277 7.55 -20.64 0.43
C TYR A 277 6.68 -20.95 -0.78
N VAL A 278 6.67 -22.23 -1.17
CA VAL A 278 5.79 -22.81 -2.19
C VAL A 278 5.23 -24.11 -1.62
N ASN A 279 3.91 -24.22 -1.53
CA ASN A 279 3.20 -25.36 -0.94
C ASN A 279 2.48 -26.22 -2.00
N SER A 280 3.21 -26.65 -3.04
CA SER A 280 2.64 -27.34 -4.22
C SER A 280 1.88 -28.62 -3.88
N ASP A 281 2.40 -29.42 -2.94
CA ASP A 281 1.79 -30.70 -2.54
C ASP A 281 0.98 -30.60 -1.23
N LYS A 282 0.75 -29.37 -0.74
CA LYS A 282 -0.04 -29.06 0.47
C LYS A 282 0.47 -29.73 1.75
N LYS A 283 1.75 -30.12 1.80
CA LYS A 283 2.35 -30.74 2.99
C LYS A 283 2.94 -29.75 3.98
N LEU A 284 3.16 -28.50 3.59
CA LEU A 284 3.64 -27.48 4.53
C LEU A 284 2.56 -27.15 5.54
N LYS A 285 2.90 -27.24 6.82
CA LYS A 285 2.09 -26.76 7.94
C LYS A 285 2.26 -25.24 8.09
N VAL A 286 1.98 -24.51 7.02
CA VAL A 286 2.07 -23.05 6.96
C VAL A 286 0.72 -22.42 7.24
N SER A 287 0.71 -21.29 7.95
CA SER A 287 -0.47 -20.45 8.13
C SER A 287 -0.10 -18.99 8.03
N THR A 288 -0.95 -18.19 7.38
CA THR A 288 -0.86 -16.72 7.38
C THR A 288 -1.99 -16.10 8.19
N ALA A 289 -2.47 -16.79 9.23
CA ALA A 289 -3.50 -16.28 10.11
C ALA A 289 -3.04 -14.98 10.78
N LEU A 290 -3.84 -13.93 10.65
CA LEU A 290 -3.52 -12.62 11.20
C LEU A 290 -3.62 -12.62 12.73
N LEU A 291 -2.76 -11.82 13.39
CA LEU A 291 -2.87 -11.55 14.82
C LEU A 291 -4.30 -11.08 15.18
N PRO A 292 -4.84 -11.45 16.37
CA PRO A 292 -6.18 -11.03 16.81
C PRO A 292 -6.42 -9.52 16.77
N ILE A 293 -5.34 -8.74 16.90
CA ILE A 293 -5.34 -7.28 16.88
C ILE A 293 -5.79 -6.70 15.53
N TYR A 294 -5.67 -7.49 14.45
CA TYR A 294 -6.13 -7.14 13.11
C TYR A 294 -7.54 -7.69 12.80
N GLN A 295 -8.14 -8.46 13.70
CA GLN A 295 -9.45 -9.09 13.53
C GLN A 295 -10.58 -8.34 14.26
N THR A 296 -10.30 -7.19 14.89
CA THR A 296 -11.24 -6.50 15.81
C THR A 296 -12.36 -5.71 15.13
N SER A 297 -12.33 -5.57 13.80
CA SER A 297 -13.32 -4.85 12.99
C SER A 297 -13.79 -5.76 11.84
N PRO A 298 -15.01 -5.61 11.29
CA PRO A 298 -15.40 -6.36 10.10
C PRO A 298 -14.39 -6.12 8.97
N ALA A 299 -13.96 -7.20 8.31
CA ALA A 299 -13.15 -7.08 7.11
C ALA A 299 -13.95 -6.34 6.03
N PRO A 300 -13.32 -5.48 5.20
CA PRO A 300 -13.98 -4.96 4.02
C PRO A 300 -14.39 -6.13 3.11
N ALA A 301 -15.40 -5.91 2.27
CA ALA A 301 -15.86 -6.96 1.35
C ALA A 301 -14.86 -7.24 0.22
N PHE A 302 -14.09 -6.21 -0.15
CA PHE A 302 -13.09 -6.24 -1.21
C PHE A 302 -11.87 -5.43 -0.76
N TRP A 303 -10.69 -5.83 -1.20
CA TRP A 303 -9.48 -4.99 -1.16
C TRP A 303 -9.30 -4.30 -2.51
N SER A 304 -8.45 -3.28 -2.57
CA SER A 304 -8.16 -2.53 -3.80
C SER A 304 -6.67 -2.28 -3.98
N MET A 305 -6.29 -1.65 -5.09
CA MET A 305 -4.93 -1.19 -5.31
C MET A 305 -4.51 -0.24 -4.20
N GLY A 306 -3.31 -0.44 -3.64
CA GLY A 306 -2.87 0.31 -2.47
C GLY A 306 -3.21 -0.33 -1.12
N ALA A 307 -3.95 -1.45 -1.08
CA ALA A 307 -4.21 -2.19 0.15
C ALA A 307 -2.91 -2.75 0.78
N SER A 308 -2.87 -2.87 2.11
CA SER A 308 -1.78 -3.57 2.82
C SER A 308 -1.91 -5.10 2.75
N ARG A 309 -0.84 -5.80 3.14
CA ARG A 309 -0.86 -7.26 3.35
C ARG A 309 -1.98 -7.67 4.30
N VAL A 310 -2.11 -6.94 5.41
CA VAL A 310 -3.13 -7.21 6.42
C VAL A 310 -4.52 -7.07 5.80
N GLU A 311 -4.79 -6.02 5.03
CA GLU A 311 -6.08 -5.87 4.36
C GLU A 311 -6.35 -7.02 3.38
N VAL A 312 -5.39 -7.37 2.52
CA VAL A 312 -5.55 -8.51 1.60
C VAL A 312 -5.85 -9.79 2.36
N LEU A 313 -5.12 -10.10 3.43
CA LEU A 313 -5.34 -11.32 4.24
C LEU A 313 -6.61 -11.29 5.08
N ARG A 314 -7.17 -10.11 5.41
CA ARG A 314 -8.49 -10.00 6.06
C ARG A 314 -9.62 -10.33 5.08
N VAL A 315 -9.46 -9.91 3.83
CA VAL A 315 -10.47 -10.12 2.79
C VAL A 315 -10.33 -11.51 2.16
N GLN A 316 -9.09 -12.00 2.02
CA GLN A 316 -8.68 -13.31 1.51
C GLN A 316 -8.14 -14.17 2.67
N PRO A 317 -9.02 -14.75 3.51
CA PRO A 317 -8.61 -15.44 4.73
C PRO A 317 -7.91 -16.79 4.47
N GLU A 318 -7.89 -17.25 3.21
CA GLU A 318 -7.16 -18.45 2.82
C GLU A 318 -5.65 -18.23 2.91
N THR A 319 -4.92 -19.27 3.33
CA THR A 319 -3.45 -19.21 3.35
C THR A 319 -2.93 -19.29 1.92
N PRO A 320 -2.06 -18.36 1.47
CA PRO A 320 -1.48 -18.41 0.14
C PRO A 320 -0.81 -19.75 -0.13
N SER A 321 -1.02 -20.31 -1.32
CA SER A 321 -0.36 -21.54 -1.78
C SER A 321 1.14 -21.33 -1.97
N ALA A 322 1.56 -20.09 -2.25
CA ALA A 322 2.94 -19.68 -2.25
C ALA A 322 3.06 -18.20 -1.87
N VAL A 323 4.22 -17.86 -1.30
CA VAL A 323 4.66 -16.47 -1.13
C VAL A 323 6.05 -16.38 -1.72
N SER A 324 6.24 -15.49 -2.70
CA SER A 324 7.55 -15.14 -3.25
C SER A 324 7.96 -13.77 -2.76
N ARG A 325 9.25 -13.59 -2.48
CA ARG A 325 9.83 -12.31 -2.07
C ARG A 325 11.19 -12.12 -2.72
N ASP A 326 11.37 -10.98 -3.36
CA ASP A 326 12.61 -10.53 -3.95
C ASP A 326 12.91 -9.09 -3.53
N ASP A 327 13.84 -8.95 -2.59
CA ASP A 327 14.27 -7.65 -2.06
C ASP A 327 15.08 -6.84 -3.08
N THR A 328 15.51 -7.42 -4.21
CA THR A 328 16.24 -6.72 -5.27
C THR A 328 15.31 -6.01 -6.25
N THR A 329 14.14 -6.58 -6.53
CA THR A 329 13.11 -5.99 -7.41
C THR A 329 12.00 -5.26 -6.65
N CYS A 330 12.11 -5.25 -5.31
CA CYS A 330 11.09 -4.78 -4.37
C CYS A 330 9.78 -5.57 -4.46
N GLU A 331 9.79 -6.76 -5.03
CA GLU A 331 8.59 -7.50 -5.35
C GLU A 331 8.31 -8.54 -4.27
N GLU A 332 7.05 -8.64 -3.91
CA GLU A 332 6.53 -9.77 -3.17
C GLU A 332 5.21 -10.19 -3.81
N VAL A 333 4.96 -11.50 -3.91
CA VAL A 333 3.77 -12.01 -4.57
C VAL A 333 3.15 -13.09 -3.69
N PHE A 334 1.87 -12.90 -3.37
CA PHE A 334 1.05 -13.93 -2.73
C PHE A 334 0.27 -14.65 -3.82
N TYR A 335 0.36 -15.97 -3.82
CA TYR A 335 -0.35 -16.84 -4.75
C TYR A 335 -1.53 -17.51 -4.06
N PHE A 336 -2.70 -17.41 -4.67
CA PHE A 336 -3.96 -17.97 -4.25
C PHE A 336 -4.46 -18.90 -5.36
N ASN A 337 -3.88 -20.11 -5.43
CA ASN A 337 -4.06 -21.04 -6.56
C ASN A 337 -3.61 -20.40 -7.88
N ASP A 338 -4.53 -20.17 -8.83
CA ASP A 338 -4.27 -19.58 -10.14
C ASP A 338 -4.30 -18.04 -10.13
N SER A 339 -4.59 -17.43 -8.98
CA SER A 339 -4.60 -15.98 -8.81
C SER A 339 -3.39 -15.51 -8.01
N GLN A 340 -2.95 -14.27 -8.24
CA GLN A 340 -1.81 -13.68 -7.54
C GLN A 340 -2.02 -12.21 -7.21
N VAL A 341 -1.48 -11.79 -6.07
CA VAL A 341 -1.46 -10.39 -5.61
C VAL A 341 0.00 -9.98 -5.45
N ALA A 342 0.41 -8.93 -6.16
CA ALA A 342 1.77 -8.40 -6.15
C ALA A 342 1.85 -7.15 -5.27
N PHE A 343 2.88 -7.11 -4.44
CA PHE A 343 3.16 -6.06 -3.49
C PHE A 343 4.52 -5.42 -3.79
N LYS A 344 4.62 -4.12 -3.52
CA LYS A 344 5.90 -3.44 -3.34
C LYS A 344 5.90 -2.72 -2.01
N GLN A 345 6.94 -2.94 -1.21
CA GLN A 345 7.07 -2.34 0.12
C GLN A 345 5.85 -2.63 1.04
N GLY A 346 5.17 -3.76 0.83
CA GLY A 346 4.00 -4.19 1.59
C GLY A 346 2.65 -3.63 1.15
N ILE A 347 2.61 -2.94 0.01
CA ILE A 347 1.39 -2.35 -0.55
C ILE A 347 1.08 -2.99 -1.90
N VAL A 348 -0.19 -3.29 -2.17
CA VAL A 348 -0.64 -3.87 -3.44
C VAL A 348 -0.36 -2.94 -4.60
N VAL A 349 0.42 -3.42 -5.57
CA VAL A 349 0.75 -2.71 -6.81
C VAL A 349 0.20 -3.39 -8.07
N GLY A 350 -0.37 -4.58 -7.94
CA GLY A 350 -0.97 -5.29 -9.04
C GLY A 350 -1.53 -6.64 -8.63
N TYR A 351 -2.33 -7.25 -9.50
CA TYR A 351 -2.87 -8.58 -9.30
C TYR A 351 -3.19 -9.25 -10.64
N LYS A 352 -3.37 -10.56 -10.59
CA LYS A 352 -3.87 -11.37 -11.70
C LYS A 352 -4.91 -12.33 -11.13
N ASP A 353 -6.14 -12.28 -11.62
CA ASP A 353 -7.24 -13.09 -11.09
C ASP A 353 -7.75 -14.12 -12.10
N GLU A 354 -6.87 -15.04 -12.53
CA GLU A 354 -7.28 -16.07 -13.50
C GLU A 354 -8.26 -17.08 -12.89
N GLY A 355 -8.13 -17.33 -11.58
CA GLY A 355 -9.01 -18.23 -10.85
C GLY A 355 -10.37 -17.63 -10.46
N GLN A 356 -10.57 -16.31 -10.64
CA GLN A 356 -11.75 -15.59 -10.16
C GLN A 356 -12.02 -15.79 -8.66
N THR A 357 -10.93 -15.91 -7.89
CA THR A 357 -10.96 -16.12 -6.43
C THR A 357 -10.62 -14.85 -5.66
N LEU A 358 -10.09 -13.83 -6.33
CA LEU A 358 -9.72 -12.58 -5.68
C LEU A 358 -10.94 -11.69 -5.41
N ARG A 359 -11.15 -11.35 -4.14
CA ARG A 359 -12.12 -10.33 -3.73
C ARG A 359 -11.50 -8.94 -3.86
N VAL A 360 -11.29 -8.52 -5.11
CA VAL A 360 -10.73 -7.22 -5.50
C VAL A 360 -11.80 -6.33 -6.14
N ARG A 361 -11.67 -5.00 -5.99
CA ARG A 361 -12.53 -4.01 -6.66
C ARG A 361 -11.73 -2.95 -7.42
#